data_AF-A0A1A7R559-F1
#
_entry.id   AF-A0A1A7R559-F1
#
_cell.length_a   1.000
_cell.length_b   1.000
_cell.length_c   1.000
_cell.angle_alpha   90.00
_cell.angle_beta   90.00
_cell.angle_gamma   90.00
#
_symmetry.space_group_name_H-M   'P 1'
#
loop_
_entity.id
_entity.type
_entity.pdbx_description
1 polymer ?
#
loop_
_entity_poly.entity_id
_entity_poly.type
_entity_poly.pdbx_seq_one_letter_code
_entity_poly.pdbx_strand_id
1 'polypeptide(L)'
;MKKLLIFASALILTSCGTNKFLTNSVTASEISKLGYFEPSAYIQYIEKGNKPTFSDSLSGITRAKLDSLITENKSSLPLTKKIVIENNALKTRVENEMGYLAQLIGQQRNLKDIPLTPAIDSLMETNNQRFALSTVATGFGRRKGNYGGQVAKGLAVGILTLGMVVPSPIKSNLTLHAFIFDSEKNEIVFYKKLMPNKEKEPTDPEFIERQLTLLFNGYFYDKK
;
A
#
# COMPACT_ATOMS: atom_id res chain seq x y z
N MET A 1 -17.31 -28.05 -39.09
CA MET A 1 -16.05 -27.42 -38.66
C MET A 1 -16.20 -25.96 -38.19
N LYS A 2 -17.34 -25.56 -37.58
CA LYS A 2 -17.54 -24.19 -37.04
C LYS A 2 -17.65 -24.13 -35.50
N LYS A 3 -17.76 -25.28 -34.83
CA LYS A 3 -17.88 -25.36 -33.35
C LYS A 3 -16.55 -25.46 -32.61
N LEU A 4 -15.44 -25.68 -33.33
CA LEU A 4 -14.09 -25.75 -32.72
C LEU A 4 -13.46 -24.36 -32.49
N LEU A 5 -13.96 -23.33 -33.16
CA LEU A 5 -13.44 -21.95 -33.08
C LEU A 5 -13.93 -21.18 -31.85
N ILE A 6 -14.98 -21.66 -31.16
CA ILE A 6 -15.56 -20.97 -30.00
C ILE A 6 -14.82 -21.32 -28.71
N PHE A 7 -14.14 -22.47 -28.64
CA PHE A 7 -13.37 -22.88 -27.46
C PHE A 7 -11.98 -22.21 -27.36
N ALA A 8 -11.40 -21.75 -28.48
CA ALA A 8 -10.11 -21.07 -28.48
C ALA A 8 -10.19 -19.63 -27.93
N SER A 9 -11.36 -18.99 -28.01
CA SER A 9 -11.57 -17.60 -27.57
C SER A 9 -11.76 -17.47 -26.05
N ALA A 10 -12.03 -18.57 -25.34
CA ALA A 10 -12.29 -18.58 -23.89
C ALA A 10 -11.01 -18.65 -23.02
N LEU A 11 -9.85 -18.93 -23.63
CA LEU A 11 -8.58 -19.13 -22.91
C LEU A 11 -7.70 -17.88 -22.76
N ILE A 12 -8.12 -16.72 -23.30
CA ILE A 12 -7.29 -15.49 -23.31
C ILE A 12 -7.67 -14.52 -22.16
N LEU A 13 -8.65 -14.86 -21.32
CA LEU A 13 -9.09 -13.98 -20.22
C LEU A 13 -8.42 -14.26 -18.86
N THR A 14 -7.31 -14.99 -18.82
CA THR A 14 -6.44 -15.02 -17.63
C THR A 14 -5.64 -13.73 -17.54
N SER A 15 -6.32 -12.62 -17.25
CA SER A 15 -5.67 -11.41 -16.75
C SER A 15 -5.17 -11.72 -15.34
N CYS A 16 -3.98 -12.32 -15.25
CA CYS A 16 -3.16 -12.21 -14.06
C CYS A 16 -2.74 -10.75 -13.95
N GLY A 17 -3.61 -9.92 -13.38
CA GLY A 17 -3.32 -8.54 -13.00
C GLY A 17 -2.23 -8.51 -11.95
N THR A 18 -0.98 -8.70 -12.38
CA THR A 18 0.19 -8.55 -11.54
C THR A 18 0.28 -7.06 -11.23
N ASN A 19 0.14 -6.70 -9.96
CA ASN A 19 0.23 -5.32 -9.49
C ASN A 19 1.69 -4.85 -9.68
N LYS A 20 2.03 -4.44 -10.90
CA LYS A 20 3.37 -4.06 -11.33
C LYS A 20 3.69 -2.70 -10.71
N PHE A 21 4.89 -2.55 -10.19
CA PHE A 21 5.37 -1.24 -9.75
C PHE A 21 5.54 -0.32 -10.96
N LEU A 22 5.38 0.97 -10.72
CA LEU A 22 5.72 2.03 -11.66
C LEU A 22 7.13 2.53 -11.33
N THR A 23 7.90 2.87 -12.35
CA THR A 23 9.24 3.40 -12.19
C THR A 23 9.58 4.37 -13.32
N ASN A 24 10.47 5.33 -13.04
CA ASN A 24 11.05 6.25 -14.03
C ASN A 24 12.48 5.81 -14.39
N SER A 25 13.33 6.77 -14.80
CA SER A 25 14.65 6.53 -15.36
C SER A 25 15.67 5.90 -14.40
N VAL A 26 15.42 5.96 -13.08
CA VAL A 26 16.37 5.57 -12.04
C VAL A 26 16.25 4.08 -11.70
N THR A 27 17.36 3.36 -11.86
CA THR A 27 17.46 1.95 -11.49
C THR A 27 17.70 1.77 -9.98
N ALA A 28 17.32 0.61 -9.44
CA ALA A 28 17.55 0.30 -8.01
C ALA A 28 19.05 0.35 -7.62
N SER A 29 19.95 0.01 -8.54
CA SER A 29 21.41 0.09 -8.35
C SER A 29 21.94 1.51 -8.18
N GLU A 30 21.25 2.53 -8.69
CA GLU A 30 21.64 3.94 -8.49
C GLU A 30 21.31 4.43 -7.07
N ILE A 31 20.36 3.77 -6.39
CA ILE A 31 19.91 4.14 -5.05
C ILE A 31 20.85 3.51 -4.03
N SER A 32 22.01 4.12 -3.81
CA SER A 32 23.00 3.65 -2.81
C SER A 32 22.72 4.14 -1.38
N LYS A 33 21.95 5.22 -1.23
CA LYS A 33 21.61 5.85 0.04
C LYS A 33 20.14 6.24 0.06
N LEU A 34 19.33 5.48 0.78
CA LEU A 34 17.89 5.68 0.88
C LEU A 34 17.54 6.22 2.28
N GLY A 35 17.23 7.50 2.38
CA GLY A 35 16.55 8.02 3.56
C GLY A 35 15.13 7.45 3.62
N TYR A 36 14.46 7.53 4.76
CA TYR A 36 13.05 7.17 4.83
C TYR A 36 12.28 8.09 5.78
N PHE A 37 11.05 8.43 5.39
CA PHE A 37 10.11 9.14 6.25
C PHE A 37 9.49 8.18 7.26
N GLU A 38 9.09 8.71 8.42
CA GLU A 38 8.23 7.96 9.34
C GLU A 38 6.98 7.47 8.57
N PRO A 39 6.66 6.16 8.60
CA PRO A 39 5.49 5.64 7.92
C PRO A 39 4.20 6.31 8.41
N SER A 40 3.22 6.44 7.51
CA SER A 40 1.88 6.91 7.88
C SER A 40 0.91 5.73 7.82
N ALA A 41 -0.09 5.73 8.70
CA ALA A 41 -1.11 4.69 8.73
C ALA A 41 -2.49 5.29 8.99
N TYR A 42 -3.47 4.90 8.16
CA TYR A 42 -4.87 5.29 8.27
C TYR A 42 -5.74 4.06 8.28
N ILE A 43 -5.93 3.50 9.48
CA ILE A 43 -6.70 2.29 9.69
C ILE A 43 -8.06 2.64 10.26
N GLN A 44 -9.09 2.15 9.60
CA GLN A 44 -10.46 2.25 10.05
C GLN A 44 -10.79 1.08 10.97
N TYR A 45 -11.66 1.30 11.95
CA TYR A 45 -12.32 0.26 12.70
C TYR A 45 -13.78 0.19 12.26
N ILE A 46 -14.20 -0.99 11.82
CA ILE A 46 -15.58 -1.21 11.42
C ILE A 46 -16.34 -1.80 12.61
N GLU A 47 -17.25 -0.99 13.14
CA GLU A 47 -18.10 -1.34 14.26
C GLU A 47 -19.36 -2.11 13.83
N LYS A 48 -20.21 -2.43 14.83
CA LYS A 48 -21.52 -3.02 14.59
C LYS A 48 -22.36 -2.07 13.72
N GLY A 49 -23.01 -2.60 12.70
CA GLY A 49 -23.72 -1.79 11.70
C GLY A 49 -22.87 -1.37 10.49
N ASN A 50 -21.65 -1.89 10.36
CA ASN A 50 -20.78 -1.70 9.19
C ASN A 50 -20.41 -0.23 8.92
N LYS A 51 -20.26 0.56 9.99
CA LYS A 51 -19.82 1.95 9.91
C LYS A 51 -18.30 1.99 10.13
N PRO A 52 -17.50 2.33 9.10
CA PRO A 52 -16.08 2.56 9.28
C PRO A 52 -15.85 3.87 10.03
N THR A 53 -15.09 3.83 11.11
CA THR A 53 -14.59 5.02 11.81
C THR A 53 -13.07 4.98 11.83
N PHE A 54 -12.42 6.14 11.75
CA PHE A 54 -10.96 6.19 11.89
C PHE A 54 -10.55 5.71 13.30
N SER A 55 -9.44 4.96 13.39
CA SER A 55 -8.94 4.42 14.64
C SER A 55 -7.49 4.84 14.87
N ASP A 56 -7.28 5.76 15.83
CA ASP A 56 -5.95 6.17 16.28
C ASP A 56 -5.13 4.99 16.80
N SER A 57 -5.77 4.09 17.55
CA SER A 57 -5.11 2.93 18.14
C SER A 57 -4.59 1.96 17.08
N LEU A 58 -5.45 1.54 16.13
CA LEU A 58 -5.03 0.63 15.06
C LEU A 58 -4.00 1.27 14.15
N SER A 59 -4.18 2.55 13.82
CA SER A 59 -3.24 3.32 13.01
C SER A 59 -1.88 3.45 13.69
N GLY A 60 -1.85 3.79 14.98
CA GLY A 60 -0.62 3.90 15.76
C GLY A 60 0.15 2.58 15.86
N ILE A 61 -0.55 1.47 16.15
CA ILE A 61 0.06 0.13 16.20
C ILE A 61 0.62 -0.26 14.82
N THR A 62 -0.15 -0.03 13.75
CA THR A 62 0.27 -0.37 12.38
C THR A 62 1.50 0.44 11.97
N ARG A 63 1.50 1.76 12.25
CA ARG A 63 2.63 2.65 12.00
C ARG A 63 3.89 2.19 12.74
N ALA A 64 3.79 1.94 14.04
CA ALA A 64 4.93 1.53 14.85
C ALA A 64 5.53 0.19 14.36
N LYS A 65 4.68 -0.78 14.01
CA LYS A 65 5.12 -2.06 13.44
C LYS A 65 5.77 -1.88 12.07
N LEU A 66 5.20 -1.06 11.19
CA LEU A 66 5.76 -0.79 9.88
C LEU A 66 7.12 -0.10 9.99
N ASP A 67 7.27 0.85 10.91
CA ASP A 67 8.54 1.54 11.19
C ASP A 67 9.61 0.56 11.72
N SER A 68 9.24 -0.32 12.66
CA SER A 68 10.12 -1.39 13.16
C SER A 68 10.57 -2.31 12.01
N LEU A 69 9.64 -2.79 11.19
CA LEU A 69 9.93 -3.71 10.10
C LEU A 69 10.79 -3.07 8.99
N ILE A 70 10.61 -1.78 8.70
CA ILE A 70 11.48 -1.05 7.76
C ILE A 70 12.89 -0.95 8.32
N THR A 71 13.03 -0.63 9.61
CA THR A 71 14.35 -0.51 10.26
C THR A 71 15.05 -1.84 10.50
N GLU A 72 14.31 -2.93 10.67
CA GLU A 72 14.84 -4.30 10.76
C GLU A 72 15.30 -4.82 9.38
N ASN A 73 14.62 -4.42 8.30
CA ASN A 73 14.97 -4.79 6.91
C ASN A 73 16.14 -3.97 6.30
N LYS A 74 17.00 -3.36 7.13
CA LYS A 74 18.19 -2.61 6.69
C LYS A 74 19.17 -3.41 5.81
N SER A 75 19.18 -4.73 5.91
CA SER A 75 20.04 -5.58 5.07
C SER A 75 19.55 -5.68 3.63
N SER A 76 18.27 -5.42 3.40
CA SER A 76 17.61 -5.63 2.10
C SER A 76 17.36 -4.30 1.37
N LEU A 77 17.19 -3.20 2.11
CA LEU A 77 17.09 -1.85 1.56
C LEU A 77 18.32 -1.02 1.94
N PRO A 78 18.88 -0.18 1.06
CA PRO A 78 20.07 0.65 1.34
C PRO A 78 19.74 1.85 2.26
N LEU A 79 19.12 1.57 3.41
CA LEU A 79 18.59 2.57 4.34
C LEU A 79 19.71 3.29 5.09
N THR A 80 19.69 4.61 5.08
CA THR A 80 20.70 5.44 5.76
C THR A 80 20.16 6.06 7.04
N LYS A 81 19.14 6.90 6.93
CA LYS A 81 18.59 7.68 8.05
C LYS A 81 17.08 7.85 7.97
N LYS A 82 16.49 7.98 9.15
CA LYS A 82 15.10 8.40 9.31
C LYS A 82 15.00 9.91 9.16
N ILE A 83 14.07 10.38 8.35
CA ILE A 83 13.68 11.79 8.25
C ILE A 83 12.56 12.00 9.28
N VAL A 84 12.90 12.61 10.41
CA VAL A 84 11.97 12.90 11.50
C VAL A 84 11.34 14.27 11.28
N ILE A 85 10.01 14.34 11.35
CA ILE A 85 9.24 15.58 11.21
C ILE A 85 8.66 15.91 12.58
N GLU A 86 9.30 16.82 13.31
CA GLU A 86 8.87 17.20 14.67
C GLU A 86 7.63 18.12 14.67
N ASN A 87 7.49 18.94 13.64
CA ASN A 87 6.37 19.86 13.52
C ASN A 87 5.10 19.12 13.05
N ASN A 88 4.09 19.05 13.91
CA ASN A 88 2.82 18.37 13.60
C ASN A 88 2.10 18.94 12.38
N ALA A 89 2.12 20.26 12.16
CA ALA A 89 1.48 20.87 10.99
C ALA A 89 2.20 20.47 9.70
N LEU A 90 3.53 20.44 9.71
CA LEU A 90 4.33 19.96 8.59
C LEU A 90 4.12 18.47 8.35
N LYS A 91 4.05 17.66 9.41
CA LYS A 91 3.74 16.22 9.32
C LYS A 91 2.41 15.98 8.63
N THR A 92 1.34 16.65 9.07
CA THR A 92 0.01 16.59 8.45
C THR A 92 0.05 17.05 6.98
N ARG A 93 0.84 18.08 6.66
CA ARG A 93 1.00 18.55 5.29
C ARG A 93 1.65 17.49 4.39
N VAL A 94 2.75 16.88 4.84
CA VAL A 94 3.42 15.81 4.11
C VAL A 94 2.48 14.62 3.91
N GLU A 95 1.76 14.24 4.95
CA GLU A 95 0.74 13.19 4.90
C GLU A 95 -0.34 13.46 3.84
N ASN A 96 -0.86 14.68 3.77
CA ASN A 96 -1.82 15.10 2.75
C ASN A 96 -1.21 15.08 1.33
N GLU A 97 0.04 15.54 1.20
CA GLU A 97 0.77 15.51 -0.07
C GLU A 97 1.00 14.06 -0.55
N MET A 98 1.33 13.12 0.35
CA MET A 98 1.42 11.68 0.02
C MET A 98 0.07 11.11 -0.45
N GLY A 99 -1.03 11.50 0.22
CA GLY A 99 -2.38 11.12 -0.18
C GLY A 99 -2.75 11.64 -1.57
N TYR A 100 -2.42 12.90 -1.85
CA TYR A 100 -2.60 13.52 -3.16
C TYR A 100 -1.80 12.77 -4.25
N LEU A 101 -0.53 12.47 -4.00
CA LEU A 101 0.31 11.71 -4.94
C LEU A 101 -0.24 10.31 -5.19
N ALA A 102 -0.68 9.60 -4.14
CA ALA A 102 -1.29 8.28 -4.27
C ALA A 102 -2.54 8.30 -5.19
N GLN A 103 -3.37 9.33 -5.04
CA GLN A 103 -4.56 9.55 -5.86
C GLN A 103 -4.19 9.89 -7.31
N LEU A 104 -3.27 10.85 -7.51
CA LEU A 104 -2.84 11.31 -8.82
C LEU A 104 -2.24 10.15 -9.64
N ILE A 105 -1.33 9.38 -9.04
CA ILE A 105 -0.74 8.19 -9.69
C ILE A 105 -1.80 7.12 -9.94
N GLY A 106 -2.76 6.95 -9.03
CA GLY A 106 -3.89 6.03 -9.23
C GLY A 106 -4.74 6.38 -10.46
N GLN A 107 -4.92 7.68 -10.73
CA GLN A 107 -5.66 8.17 -11.89
C GLN A 107 -4.84 8.08 -13.19
N GLN A 108 -3.58 8.52 -13.17
CA GLN A 108 -2.73 8.57 -14.36
C GLN A 108 -2.09 7.22 -14.73
N ARG A 109 -1.95 6.32 -13.74
CA ARG A 109 -1.30 5.00 -13.87
C ARG A 109 0.14 5.04 -14.39
N ASN A 110 0.82 6.16 -14.25
CA ASN A 110 2.22 6.37 -14.60
C ASN A 110 2.85 7.41 -13.65
N LEU A 111 4.17 7.59 -13.72
CA LEU A 111 4.93 8.55 -12.90
C LEU A 111 5.50 9.71 -13.74
N LYS A 112 5.13 9.78 -15.02
CA LYS A 112 5.68 10.78 -15.93
C LYS A 112 5.05 12.13 -15.61
N ASP A 113 5.88 13.18 -15.57
CA ASP A 113 5.44 14.55 -15.37
C ASP A 113 4.73 14.78 -14.00
N ILE A 114 5.01 13.94 -12.99
CA ILE A 114 4.58 14.14 -11.61
C ILE A 114 5.77 14.65 -10.79
N PRO A 115 5.85 15.96 -10.50
CA PRO A 115 6.93 16.51 -9.68
C PRO A 115 6.77 16.14 -8.21
N LEU A 116 7.84 16.32 -7.43
CA LEU A 116 7.73 16.28 -5.97
C LEU A 116 6.85 17.43 -5.48
N THR A 117 6.15 17.18 -4.39
CA THR A 117 5.35 18.20 -3.74
C THR A 117 6.24 19.06 -2.84
N PRO A 118 5.89 20.34 -2.61
CA PRO A 118 6.80 21.29 -1.97
C PRO A 118 7.28 20.89 -0.56
N ALA A 119 6.45 20.23 0.26
CA ALA A 119 6.89 19.83 1.59
C ALA A 119 7.84 18.63 1.56
N ILE A 120 7.60 17.66 0.65
CA ILE A 120 8.48 16.51 0.46
C ILE A 120 9.85 16.98 -0.04
N ASP A 121 9.87 17.81 -1.08
CA ASP A 121 11.07 18.35 -1.71
C ASP A 121 11.93 19.13 -0.70
N SER A 122 11.32 20.10 -0.01
CA SER A 122 11.99 20.90 1.01
C SER A 122 12.56 20.05 2.16
N LEU A 123 11.84 19.00 2.59
CA LEU A 123 12.34 18.09 3.62
C LEU A 123 13.53 17.28 3.15
N MET A 124 13.53 16.81 1.90
CA MET A 124 14.64 16.07 1.31
C MET A 124 15.88 16.96 1.17
N GLU A 125 15.72 18.20 0.69
CA GLU A 125 16.79 19.19 0.59
C GLU A 125 17.37 19.56 1.96
N THR A 126 16.52 19.86 2.94
CA THR A 126 16.96 20.19 4.31
C THR A 126 17.71 19.05 4.96
N ASN A 127 17.36 17.81 4.61
CA ASN A 127 18.04 16.62 5.07
C ASN A 127 19.23 16.22 4.16
N ASN A 128 19.59 16.98 3.13
CA ASN A 128 20.65 16.62 2.18
C ASN A 128 20.51 15.16 1.68
N GLN A 129 19.28 14.79 1.31
CA GLN A 129 18.91 13.42 0.99
C GLN A 129 18.33 13.37 -0.42
N ARG A 130 19.11 12.83 -1.37
CA ARG A 130 18.65 12.66 -2.75
C ARG A 130 17.48 11.68 -2.86
N PHE A 131 17.61 10.49 -2.29
CA PHE A 131 16.58 9.45 -2.36
C PHE A 131 15.89 9.25 -1.03
N ALA A 132 14.56 9.26 -1.01
CA ALA A 132 13.78 9.02 0.21
C ALA A 132 12.62 8.05 -0.02
N LEU A 133 12.46 7.08 0.87
CA LEU A 133 11.33 6.15 0.92
C LEU A 133 10.21 6.73 1.79
N SER A 134 8.98 6.68 1.28
CA SER A 134 7.77 6.87 2.09
C SER A 134 6.86 5.68 1.96
N THR A 135 6.20 5.31 3.06
CA THR A 135 5.19 4.25 3.08
C THR A 135 3.91 4.73 3.74
N VAL A 136 2.78 4.41 3.11
CA VAL A 136 1.45 4.73 3.63
C VAL A 136 0.63 3.45 3.72
N ALA A 137 0.20 3.11 4.93
CA ALA A 137 -0.70 2.02 5.21
C ALA A 137 -2.15 2.53 5.28
N THR A 138 -3.06 1.87 4.58
CA THR A 138 -4.50 2.13 4.69
C THR A 138 -5.24 0.81 4.81
N GLY A 139 -6.40 0.80 5.47
CA GLY A 139 -7.20 -0.41 5.57
C GLY A 139 -8.19 -0.36 6.70
N PHE A 140 -8.66 -1.54 7.11
CA PHE A 140 -9.59 -1.65 8.23
C PHE A 140 -9.43 -2.94 9.03
N GLY A 141 -9.70 -2.84 10.33
CA GLY A 141 -10.00 -3.97 11.20
C GLY A 141 -11.50 -4.04 11.51
N ARG A 142 -12.02 -5.23 11.85
CA ARG A 142 -13.43 -5.40 12.28
C ARG A 142 -13.50 -5.94 13.69
N ARG A 143 -14.52 -5.51 14.43
CA ARG A 143 -14.87 -6.11 15.72
C ARG A 143 -15.14 -7.62 15.58
N LYS A 144 -14.49 -8.43 16.41
CA LYS A 144 -14.77 -9.88 16.56
C LYS A 144 -16.24 -10.07 16.95
N GLY A 145 -16.99 -10.87 16.18
CA GLY A 145 -18.43 -11.15 16.38
C GLY A 145 -19.40 -10.50 15.39
N ASN A 146 -19.00 -9.44 14.66
CA ASN A 146 -19.83 -8.84 13.59
C ASN A 146 -19.76 -9.67 12.28
N TYR A 147 -18.62 -10.34 12.05
CA TYR A 147 -18.38 -11.18 10.87
C TYR A 147 -19.32 -12.39 10.81
N GLY A 148 -19.46 -13.16 11.90
CA GLY A 148 -20.31 -14.35 11.93
C GLY A 148 -21.78 -14.04 11.64
N GLY A 149 -22.29 -12.92 12.15
CA GLY A 149 -23.64 -12.47 11.85
C GLY A 149 -23.84 -12.06 10.38
N GLN A 150 -22.81 -11.49 9.74
CA GLN A 150 -22.90 -11.15 8.31
C GLN A 150 -22.69 -12.36 7.39
N VAL A 151 -21.85 -13.32 7.77
CA VAL A 151 -21.71 -14.59 7.05
C VAL A 151 -23.01 -15.40 7.13
N ALA A 152 -23.65 -15.48 8.30
CA ALA A 152 -24.94 -16.13 8.46
C ALA A 152 -26.04 -15.46 7.61
N LYS A 153 -26.05 -14.12 7.53
CA LYS A 153 -26.94 -13.38 6.62
C LYS A 153 -26.62 -13.64 5.16
N GLY A 154 -25.34 -13.68 4.78
CA GLY A 154 -24.91 -13.99 3.41
C GLY A 154 -25.32 -15.40 2.98
N LEU A 155 -25.20 -16.38 3.88
CA LEU A 155 -25.70 -17.75 3.69
C LEU A 155 -27.23 -17.79 3.57
N ALA A 156 -27.95 -17.12 4.46
CA ALA A 156 -29.42 -17.07 4.40
C ALA A 156 -29.90 -16.42 3.10
N VAL A 157 -29.29 -15.30 2.68
CA VAL A 157 -29.59 -14.67 1.40
C VAL A 157 -29.19 -15.58 0.24
N GLY A 158 -28.03 -16.24 0.28
CA GLY A 158 -27.60 -17.18 -0.75
C GLY A 158 -28.52 -18.39 -0.94
N ILE A 159 -29.13 -18.89 0.15
CA ILE A 159 -30.18 -19.91 0.10
C ILE A 159 -31.46 -19.34 -0.50
N LEU A 160 -31.88 -18.15 -0.06
CA LEU A 160 -33.10 -17.47 -0.56
C LEU A 160 -32.99 -17.03 -2.02
N THR A 161 -31.78 -16.71 -2.49
CA THR A 161 -31.49 -16.37 -3.88
C THR A 161 -31.13 -17.60 -4.73
N LEU A 162 -31.37 -18.81 -4.22
CA LEU A 162 -31.17 -20.07 -4.94
C LEU A 162 -29.74 -20.24 -5.49
N GLY A 163 -28.74 -19.84 -4.71
CA GLY A 163 -27.32 -20.03 -5.04
C GLY A 163 -26.68 -18.88 -5.82
N MET A 164 -27.32 -17.71 -5.95
CA MET A 164 -26.61 -16.52 -6.44
C MET A 164 -25.46 -16.15 -5.49
N VAL A 165 -24.28 -15.90 -6.04
CA VAL A 165 -23.07 -15.54 -5.26
C VAL A 165 -23.29 -14.21 -4.55
N VAL A 166 -23.49 -14.26 -3.23
CA VAL A 166 -23.50 -13.08 -2.37
C VAL A 166 -22.07 -12.81 -1.91
N PRO A 167 -21.51 -11.60 -2.08
CA PRO A 167 -20.13 -11.33 -1.67
C PRO A 167 -20.01 -11.53 -0.15
N SER A 168 -19.09 -12.41 0.25
CA SER A 168 -18.78 -12.63 1.66
C SER A 168 -18.17 -11.34 2.24
N PRO A 169 -18.55 -10.94 3.46
CA PRO A 169 -17.98 -9.74 4.07
C PRO A 169 -16.48 -9.92 4.29
N ILE A 170 -15.67 -8.94 3.91
CA ILE A 170 -14.22 -8.96 4.18
C ILE A 170 -13.97 -8.66 5.66
N LYS A 171 -13.24 -9.53 6.37
CA LYS A 171 -13.00 -9.38 7.82
C LYS A 171 -12.10 -8.19 8.13
N SER A 172 -11.02 -8.04 7.41
CA SER A 172 -10.03 -6.99 7.62
C SER A 172 -9.14 -6.91 6.39
N ASN A 173 -8.51 -5.75 6.18
CA ASN A 173 -7.61 -5.58 5.07
C ASN A 173 -6.49 -4.58 5.39
N LEU A 174 -5.42 -4.67 4.61
CA LEU A 174 -4.29 -3.73 4.62
C LEU A 174 -3.86 -3.50 3.18
N THR A 175 -3.78 -2.24 2.79
CA THR A 175 -3.20 -1.77 1.55
C THR A 175 -1.96 -0.96 1.89
N LEU A 176 -0.84 -1.27 1.26
CA LEU A 176 0.38 -0.51 1.42
C LEU A 176 0.69 0.26 0.13
N HIS A 177 1.09 1.50 0.29
CA HIS A 177 1.68 2.32 -0.77
C HIS A 177 3.14 2.55 -0.41
N ALA A 178 4.03 2.38 -1.37
CA ALA A 178 5.43 2.74 -1.25
C ALA A 178 5.81 3.71 -2.36
N PHE A 179 6.55 4.75 -1.98
CA PHE A 179 7.07 5.78 -2.86
C PHE A 179 8.57 5.88 -2.66
N ILE A 180 9.33 6.07 -3.73
CA ILE A 180 10.71 6.55 -3.65
C ILE A 180 10.80 7.82 -4.47
N PHE A 181 11.38 8.85 -3.86
CA PHE A 181 11.56 10.17 -4.43
C PHE A 181 13.02 10.39 -4.83
N ASP A 182 13.27 11.19 -5.86
CA ASP A 182 14.59 11.73 -6.23
C ASP A 182 14.51 13.26 -6.24
N SER A 183 15.13 13.92 -5.25
CA SER A 183 15.11 15.39 -5.15
C SER A 183 16.00 16.07 -6.19
N GLU A 184 17.05 15.41 -6.71
CA GLU A 184 17.91 16.01 -7.74
C GLU A 184 17.17 16.16 -9.07
N LYS A 185 16.31 15.19 -9.38
CA LYS A 185 15.49 15.18 -10.61
C LYS A 185 14.07 15.69 -10.39
N ASN A 186 13.70 16.03 -9.16
CA ASN A 186 12.36 16.42 -8.76
C ASN A 186 11.28 15.44 -9.28
N GLU A 187 11.49 14.14 -9.05
CA GLU A 187 10.59 13.10 -9.56
C GLU A 187 10.31 11.97 -8.56
N ILE A 188 9.21 11.25 -8.79
CA ILE A 188 8.92 9.98 -8.12
C ILE A 188 9.55 8.85 -8.95
N VAL A 189 10.59 8.20 -8.43
CA VAL A 189 11.33 7.16 -9.17
C VAL A 189 10.68 5.78 -9.06
N PHE A 190 9.91 5.55 -8.01
CA PHE A 190 9.23 4.29 -7.76
C PHE A 190 7.90 4.53 -7.08
N TYR A 191 6.89 3.80 -7.53
CA TYR A 191 5.63 3.66 -6.83
C TYR A 191 5.09 2.24 -6.94
N LYS A 192 4.64 1.71 -5.80
CA LYS A 192 3.82 0.50 -5.83
C LYS A 192 2.72 0.58 -4.80
N LYS A 193 1.52 0.21 -5.25
CA LYS A 193 0.38 -0.06 -4.39
C LYS A 193 0.23 -1.58 -4.29
N LEU A 194 0.26 -2.11 -3.08
CA LEU A 194 -0.03 -3.51 -2.83
C LEU A 194 -1.41 -3.62 -2.19
N MET A 195 -2.33 -4.25 -2.93
CA MET A 195 -3.68 -4.54 -2.44
C MET A 195 -3.67 -5.83 -1.60
N PRO A 196 -4.56 -5.93 -0.61
CA PRO A 196 -4.64 -7.10 0.25
C PRO A 196 -4.90 -8.36 -0.57
N ASN A 197 -4.05 -9.36 -0.41
CA ASN A 197 -4.19 -10.67 -1.06
C ASN A 197 -4.84 -11.73 -0.15
N LYS A 198 -5.02 -11.40 1.14
CA LYS A 198 -5.67 -12.24 2.15
C LYS A 198 -6.35 -11.34 3.18
N GLU A 199 -7.42 -11.85 3.80
CA GLU A 199 -8.08 -11.18 4.92
C GLU A 199 -7.28 -11.39 6.20
N LYS A 200 -6.46 -10.41 6.55
CA LYS A 200 -5.60 -10.40 7.73
C LYS A 200 -5.71 -9.07 8.45
N GLU A 201 -5.50 -9.08 9.77
CA GLU A 201 -5.61 -7.87 10.57
C GLU A 201 -4.52 -6.87 10.15
N PRO A 202 -4.82 -5.56 10.08
CA PRO A 202 -3.83 -4.55 9.69
C PRO A 202 -2.69 -4.42 10.70
N THR A 203 -2.82 -5.04 11.88
CA THR A 203 -1.81 -5.06 12.95
C THR A 203 -1.05 -6.39 13.03
N ASP A 204 -1.29 -7.36 12.15
CA ASP A 204 -0.58 -8.66 12.13
C ASP A 204 0.86 -8.46 11.60
N PRO A 205 1.92 -8.64 12.42
CA PRO A 205 3.29 -8.31 12.05
C PRO A 205 3.82 -9.15 10.87
N GLU A 206 3.55 -10.46 10.86
CA GLU A 206 3.97 -11.34 9.76
C GLU A 206 3.30 -10.94 8.44
N PHE A 207 2.05 -10.48 8.52
CA PHE A 207 1.35 -10.00 7.35
C PHE A 207 1.94 -8.68 6.85
N ILE A 208 2.19 -7.71 7.73
CA ILE A 208 2.80 -6.43 7.36
C ILE A 208 4.18 -6.66 6.73
N GLU A 209 5.01 -7.49 7.35
CA GLU A 209 6.35 -7.83 6.85
C GLU A 209 6.28 -8.42 5.44
N ARG A 210 5.41 -9.42 5.24
CA ARG A 210 5.22 -10.02 3.92
C ARG A 210 4.76 -8.99 2.88
N GLN A 211 3.81 -8.11 3.22
CA GLN A 211 3.36 -7.06 2.31
C GLN A 211 4.50 -6.07 2.00
N LEU A 212 5.33 -5.73 2.99
CA LEU A 212 6.50 -4.87 2.83
C LEU A 212 7.53 -5.50 1.89
N THR A 213 7.87 -6.78 2.06
CA THR A 213 8.77 -7.48 1.13
C THR A 213 8.22 -7.49 -0.29
N LEU A 214 6.93 -7.81 -0.42
CA LEU A 214 6.24 -7.83 -1.72
C LEU A 214 6.19 -6.46 -2.40
N LEU A 215 6.25 -5.35 -1.65
CA LEU A 215 6.33 -4.02 -2.25
C LEU A 215 7.57 -3.88 -3.12
N PHE A 216 8.72 -4.34 -2.65
CA PHE A 216 10.00 -4.13 -3.34
C PHE A 216 10.43 -5.29 -4.25
N ASN A 217 9.67 -6.39 -4.28
CA ASN A 217 9.88 -7.48 -5.23
C ASN A 217 9.87 -6.99 -6.69
N GLY A 218 10.95 -7.31 -7.40
CA GLY A 218 11.22 -6.94 -8.77
C GLY A 218 11.88 -5.57 -8.96
N TYR A 219 12.06 -4.79 -7.90
CA TYR A 219 12.80 -3.52 -7.95
C TYR A 219 14.11 -3.63 -7.15
N PHE A 220 14.05 -3.80 -5.83
CA PHE A 220 15.24 -4.06 -5.00
C PHE A 220 15.53 -5.55 -4.83
N TYR A 221 14.51 -6.40 -4.91
CA TYR A 221 14.65 -7.84 -4.72
C TYR A 221 14.42 -8.57 -6.04
N ASP A 222 15.15 -9.66 -6.24
CA ASP A 222 14.84 -10.59 -7.33
C ASP A 222 13.41 -11.11 -7.21
N LYS A 223 12.77 -11.35 -8.35
CA LYS A 223 11.44 -11.98 -8.36
C LYS A 223 11.58 -13.42 -7.88
N LYS A 224 11.08 -13.70 -6.68
CA LYS A 224 10.80 -15.07 -6.22
C LYS A 224 9.56 -15.62 -6.92
#